data_AF-A0A0V1NBV5-F1
#
_entry.id   AF-A0A0V1NBV5-F1
#
_cell.length_a   1.000
_cell.length_b   1.000
_cell.length_c   1.000
_cell.angle_alpha   90.00
_cell.angle_beta   90.00
_cell.angle_gamma   90.00
#
_symmetry.space_group_name_H-M   'P 1'
#
loop_
_entity.id
_entity.type
_entity.pdbx_description
1 polymer ?
#
loop_
_entity_poly.entity_id
_entity_poly.type
_entity_poly.pdbx_seq_one_letter_code
_entity_poly.pdbx_strand_id
1 'polypeptide(L)'
;MLKFSELLVLFLIVRLSHSQTSKCQNKPGTVAADWAIVYKAPGQNNGKIIFATAAGAWDDGAQALSNNAGHSFAKTLEDVVRNQNNIKFLAYNNAPPGVPSMKTKSN
;
A
#
# COMPACT_ATOMS: atom_id res chain seq x y z
N MET A 1 1.69 27.05 -28.09
CA MET A 1 1.09 25.70 -28.14
C MET A 1 1.93 24.62 -27.42
N LEU A 2 3.26 24.78 -27.26
CA LEU A 2 4.13 23.83 -26.55
C LEU A 2 3.70 23.53 -25.09
N LYS A 3 3.27 24.54 -24.33
CA LYS A 3 2.85 24.40 -22.92
C LYS A 3 1.61 23.52 -22.70
N PHE A 4 0.69 23.46 -23.66
CA PHE A 4 -0.49 22.59 -23.57
C PHE A 4 -0.13 21.12 -23.82
N SER A 5 0.86 20.86 -24.68
CA SER A 5 1.32 19.49 -24.96
C SER A 5 2.04 18.87 -23.77
N GLU A 6 2.86 19.64 -23.05
CA GLU A 6 3.57 19.14 -21.85
C GLU A 6 2.60 18.83 -20.70
N LEU A 7 1.58 19.68 -20.49
CA LEU A 7 0.54 19.44 -19.48
C LEU A 7 -0.27 18.18 -19.82
N LEU A 8 -0.57 17.95 -21.10
CA LEU A 8 -1.27 16.75 -21.57
C LEU A 8 -0.42 15.48 -21.34
N VAL A 9 0.88 15.54 -21.63
CA VAL A 9 1.82 14.43 -21.40
C VAL A 9 1.93 14.11 -19.90
N LEU A 10 2.04 15.12 -19.04
CA LEU A 10 2.05 14.91 -17.58
C LEU A 10 0.74 14.26 -17.09
N PHE A 11 -0.41 14.71 -17.60
CA PHE A 11 -1.71 14.12 -17.28
C PHE A 11 -1.82 12.66 -17.73
N LEU A 12 -1.32 12.32 -18.93
CA LEU A 12 -1.30 10.97 -19.46
C LEU A 12 -0.39 10.04 -18.62
N ILE A 13 0.79 10.52 -18.22
CA ILE A 13 1.70 9.77 -17.35
C ILE A 13 1.04 9.48 -16.00
N VAL A 14 0.40 10.47 -15.36
CA VAL A 14 -0.30 10.28 -14.09
C VAL A 14 -1.46 9.27 -14.25
N ARG A 15 -2.24 9.36 -15.34
CA ARG A 15 -3.35 8.41 -15.63
C ARG A 15 -2.85 6.99 -15.86
N LEU A 16 -1.76 6.81 -16.60
CA LEU A 16 -1.13 5.50 -16.86
C LEU A 16 -0.42 4.91 -15.63
N SER A 17 -0.14 5.74 -14.62
CA SER A 17 0.44 5.33 -13.34
C SER A 17 -0.61 4.87 -12.31
N HIS A 18 -1.91 4.90 -12.65
CA HIS A 18 -2.97 4.38 -11.77
C HIS A 18 -2.89 2.85 -11.71
N SER A 19 -2.19 2.33 -10.71
CA SER A 19 -2.24 0.93 -10.33
C SER A 19 -3.68 0.51 -10.01
N GLN A 20 -4.09 -0.67 -10.49
CA GLN A 20 -5.48 -1.13 -10.43
C GLN A 20 -6.02 -1.37 -9.00
N THR A 21 -5.19 -1.33 -7.94
CA THR A 21 -5.66 -1.16 -6.56
C THR A 21 -4.63 -0.45 -5.66
N SER A 22 -4.16 0.75 -6.00
CA SER A 22 -3.26 1.53 -5.11
C SER A 22 -3.96 2.31 -3.99
N LYS A 23 -5.27 2.12 -3.82
CA LYS A 23 -6.02 2.80 -2.75
C LYS A 23 -5.88 2.02 -1.44
N CYS A 24 -5.79 2.75 -0.33
CA CYS A 24 -6.04 2.17 0.98
C CYS A 24 -7.41 1.47 0.98
N GLN A 25 -7.57 0.44 1.81
CA GLN A 25 -8.78 -0.36 1.84
C GLN A 25 -9.36 -0.41 3.25
N ASN A 26 -10.67 -0.64 3.35
CA ASN A 26 -11.35 -0.91 4.60
C ASN A 26 -10.85 -2.21 5.26
N LYS A 27 -11.31 -2.48 6.48
CA LYS A 27 -10.85 -3.62 7.31
C LYS A 27 -10.78 -4.95 6.55
N PRO A 28 -11.84 -5.44 5.87
CA PRO A 28 -11.80 -6.70 5.13
C PRO A 28 -11.15 -6.61 3.74
N GLY A 29 -10.76 -5.43 3.26
CA GLY A 29 -10.20 -5.27 1.91
C GLY A 29 -11.23 -5.29 0.79
N THR A 30 -12.47 -4.86 1.05
CA THR A 30 -13.59 -4.91 0.08
C THR A 30 -13.99 -3.56 -0.48
N VAL A 31 -13.64 -2.46 0.18
CA VAL A 31 -14.00 -1.10 -0.22
C VAL A 31 -12.80 -0.18 -0.02
N ALA A 32 -12.60 0.76 -0.94
CA ALA A 32 -11.56 1.78 -0.83
C ALA A 32 -11.77 2.66 0.41
N ALA A 33 -10.68 2.99 1.09
CA ALA A 33 -10.59 3.96 2.17
C ALA A 33 -9.65 5.09 1.75
N ASP A 34 -9.85 6.29 2.32
CA ASP A 34 -8.96 7.43 2.07
C ASP A 34 -7.58 7.19 2.71
N TRP A 35 -7.57 6.80 3.98
CA TRP A 35 -6.39 6.29 4.68
C TRP A 35 -6.77 5.17 5.65
N ALA A 36 -5.79 4.32 5.95
CA ALA A 36 -5.86 3.32 7.00
C ALA A 36 -4.51 3.23 7.70
N ILE A 37 -4.50 3.13 9.03
CA ILE A 37 -3.28 2.87 9.80
C ILE A 37 -3.45 1.52 10.49
N VAL A 38 -2.43 0.67 10.36
CA VAL A 38 -2.38 -0.64 10.99
C VAL A 38 -1.25 -0.67 12.01
N TYR A 39 -1.58 -1.09 13.23
CA TYR A 39 -0.59 -1.32 14.28
C TYR A 39 -0.52 -2.80 14.64
N LYS A 40 0.64 -3.43 14.41
CA LYS A 40 0.88 -4.83 14.77
C LYS A 40 1.80 -4.91 15.98
N ALA A 41 1.26 -5.33 17.12
CA ALA A 41 2.07 -5.52 18.32
C ALA A 41 3.14 -6.62 18.12
N PRO A 42 4.26 -6.58 18.87
CA PRO A 42 5.22 -7.67 18.92
C PRO A 42 4.55 -9.00 19.30
N GLY A 43 4.95 -10.10 18.64
CA GLY A 43 4.40 -11.44 18.89
C GLY A 43 2.96 -11.68 18.44
N GLN A 44 2.25 -10.67 17.91
CA GLN A 44 0.89 -10.82 17.41
C GLN A 44 0.86 -11.00 15.89
N ASN A 45 -0.02 -11.89 15.43
CA ASN A 45 -0.31 -12.14 14.02
C ASN A 45 -1.28 -11.10 13.45
N ASN A 46 -2.30 -10.73 14.24
CA ASN A 46 -3.27 -9.71 13.90
C ASN A 46 -2.79 -8.34 14.42
N GLY A 47 -3.16 -7.28 13.70
CA GLY A 47 -2.99 -5.90 14.16
C GLY A 47 -4.29 -5.29 14.67
N LYS A 48 -4.21 -4.04 15.11
CA LYS A 48 -5.33 -3.12 15.22
C LYS A 48 -5.36 -2.20 14.00
N ILE A 49 -6.53 -1.67 13.65
CA ILE A 49 -6.71 -0.80 12.48
C ILE A 49 -7.60 0.41 12.79
N ILE A 50 -7.32 1.53 12.16
CA ILE A 50 -8.08 2.79 12.26
C ILE A 50 -8.22 3.43 10.87
N PHE A 51 -9.31 4.16 10.63
CA PHE A 51 -9.68 4.77 9.35
C PHE A 51 -10.07 6.24 9.49
N ALA A 52 -10.05 6.96 8.35
CA ALA A 52 -10.51 8.35 8.22
C ALA A 52 -11.90 8.60 8.80
N THR A 53 -12.82 7.67 8.57
CA THR A 53 -14.23 7.80 8.96
C THR A 53 -14.47 7.53 10.45
N ALA A 54 -13.46 7.07 11.19
CA ALA A 54 -13.55 6.70 12.60
C ALA A 54 -12.24 7.02 13.34
N ALA A 55 -11.75 8.26 13.19
CA ALA A 55 -10.54 8.71 13.85
C ALA A 55 -10.65 8.57 15.39
N GLY A 56 -9.63 8.00 16.02
CA GLY A 56 -9.56 7.71 17.46
C GLY A 56 -10.06 6.32 17.89
N ALA A 57 -10.80 5.59 17.05
CA ALA A 57 -11.34 4.27 17.37
C ALA A 57 -10.53 3.15 16.70
N TRP A 58 -9.60 2.53 17.45
CA TRP A 58 -8.89 1.33 16.99
C TRP A 58 -9.80 0.11 17.02
N ASP A 59 -9.97 -0.54 15.88
CA ASP A 59 -10.70 -1.80 15.73
C ASP A 59 -9.72 -2.98 15.62
N ASP A 60 -10.21 -4.20 15.83
CA ASP A 60 -9.47 -5.41 15.56
C ASP A 60 -9.22 -5.59 14.06
N GLY A 61 -8.01 -6.01 13.71
CA GLY A 61 -7.66 -6.38 12.33
C GLY A 61 -8.44 -7.61 11.87
N ALA A 62 -8.89 -7.60 10.62
CA ALA A 62 -9.77 -8.63 10.07
C ALA A 62 -9.16 -10.05 10.11
N GLN A 63 -7.86 -10.15 9.80
CA GLN A 63 -7.11 -11.40 9.63
C GLN A 63 -5.64 -11.15 10.03
N ALA A 64 -4.88 -12.23 10.17
CA ALA A 64 -3.43 -12.14 10.36
C ALA A 64 -2.76 -11.42 9.18
N LEU A 65 -1.80 -10.53 9.47
CA LEU A 65 -1.14 -9.72 8.44
C LEU A 65 -0.24 -10.52 7.48
N SER A 66 0.10 -11.76 7.84
CA SER A 66 0.81 -12.71 6.99
C SER A 66 -0.07 -13.34 5.92
N ASN A 67 -1.40 -13.21 6.02
CA ASN A 67 -2.31 -13.77 5.04
C ASN A 67 -2.24 -12.95 3.74
N ASN A 68 -2.37 -13.62 2.60
CA ASN A 68 -2.37 -12.97 1.28
C ASN A 68 -3.69 -12.20 0.99
N ALA A 69 -4.72 -12.35 1.81
CA ALA A 69 -6.03 -11.76 1.55
C ALA A 69 -6.86 -11.59 2.82
N GLY A 70 -8.03 -10.95 2.67
CA GLY A 70 -9.02 -10.81 3.74
C GLY A 70 -8.74 -9.68 4.73
N HIS A 71 -7.77 -8.81 4.43
CA HIS A 71 -7.50 -7.61 5.22
C HIS A 71 -7.01 -6.45 4.35
N SER A 72 -7.10 -5.24 4.88
CA SER A 72 -6.76 -3.99 4.19
C SER A 72 -5.34 -3.98 3.58
N PHE A 73 -4.34 -4.40 4.36
CA PHE A 73 -2.93 -4.32 3.97
C PHE A 73 -2.60 -5.21 2.76
N ALA A 74 -3.03 -6.48 2.77
CA ALA A 74 -2.80 -7.39 1.65
C ALA A 74 -3.53 -6.92 0.38
N LYS A 75 -4.76 -6.43 0.51
CA LYS A 75 -5.51 -5.92 -0.63
C LYS A 75 -4.87 -4.68 -1.26
N THR A 76 -4.32 -3.78 -0.45
CA THR A 76 -3.64 -2.56 -0.92
C THR A 76 -2.38 -2.89 -1.73
N LEU A 77 -1.69 -3.99 -1.41
CA LEU A 77 -0.45 -4.43 -2.09
C LEU A 77 -0.67 -5.63 -3.02
N GLU A 78 -1.91 -6.02 -3.30
CA GLU A 78 -2.23 -7.27 -3.99
C GLU A 78 -1.50 -7.39 -5.33
N ASP A 79 -1.58 -6.36 -6.17
CA ASP A 79 -0.96 -6.41 -7.51
C ASP A 79 0.56 -6.18 -7.47
N VAL A 80 1.11 -5.61 -6.39
CA VAL A 80 2.56 -5.51 -6.15
C VAL A 80 3.14 -6.90 -5.88
N VAL A 81 2.47 -7.69 -5.05
CA VAL A 81 2.93 -9.03 -4.65
C VAL A 81 2.66 -10.07 -5.74
N ARG A 82 1.52 -9.98 -6.45
CA ARG A 82 1.13 -10.94 -7.50
C ARG A 82 1.90 -10.78 -8.82
N ASN A 83 2.87 -9.86 -8.90
CA ASN A 83 3.69 -9.60 -10.08
C ASN A 83 2.85 -9.33 -11.34
N GLN A 84 1.84 -8.46 -11.23
CA GLN A 84 0.97 -8.11 -12.35
C GLN A 84 1.75 -7.24 -13.36
N ASN A 85 1.81 -7.68 -14.63
CA ASN A 85 2.67 -7.09 -15.69
C ASN A 85 2.54 -5.57 -15.87
N ASN A 86 1.36 -5.02 -15.58
CA ASN A 86 1.04 -3.61 -15.79
C ASN A 86 1.22 -2.75 -14.53
N ILE A 87 1.64 -3.31 -13.40
CA ILE A 87 1.93 -2.54 -12.20
C ILE A 87 3.39 -2.11 -12.17
N LYS A 88 3.61 -0.87 -11.75
CA LYS A 88 4.92 -0.30 -11.47
C LYS A 88 4.94 0.15 -10.01
N PHE A 89 5.98 -0.20 -9.27
CA PHE A 89 6.16 0.20 -7.88
C PHE A 89 7.65 0.38 -7.57
N LEU A 90 7.94 1.18 -6.55
CA LEU A 90 9.27 1.36 -6.00
C LEU A 90 9.26 0.84 -4.56
N ALA A 91 10.01 -0.23 -4.30
CA ALA A 91 10.26 -0.70 -2.95
C ALA A 91 11.59 -0.13 -2.44
N TYR A 92 11.58 0.38 -1.21
CA TYR A 92 12.76 0.94 -0.55
C TYR A 92 12.87 0.40 0.88
N ASN A 93 14.10 0.15 1.34
CA ASN A 93 14.38 -0.32 2.71
C ASN A 93 15.84 -0.01 3.09
N ASN A 94 16.06 0.40 4.35
CA ASN A 94 17.40 0.64 4.93
C ASN A 94 18.21 -0.64 5.17
N ALA A 95 17.53 -1.79 5.18
CA ALA A 95 18.10 -3.12 5.28
C ALA A 95 17.40 -4.02 4.25
N PRO A 96 17.82 -3.96 2.97
CA PRO A 96 17.13 -4.69 1.91
C PRO A 96 17.14 -6.20 2.18
N PRO A 97 15.99 -6.89 2.00
CA PRO A 97 15.94 -8.33 2.15
C PRO A 97 16.82 -9.01 1.10
N GLY A 98 17.49 -10.10 1.47
CA GLY A 98 18.33 -10.88 0.54
C GLY A 98 19.71 -10.29 0.25
N VAL A 99 20.09 -9.16 0.86
CA VAL A 99 21.45 -8.59 0.74
C VAL A 99 22.04 -8.40 2.15
N PRO A 100 22.71 -9.44 2.70
CA PRO A 100 23.32 -9.37 4.03
C PRO A 100 24.33 -8.22 4.13
N SER A 101 24.40 -7.60 5.31
CA SER A 101 25.39 -6.55 5.67
C SER A 101 25.27 -5.19 4.95
N MET A 102 24.33 -5.00 4.03
CA MET A 102 24.01 -3.66 3.52
C MET A 102 23.07 -2.93 4.49
N LYS A 103 23.61 -1.91 5.17
CA LYS A 103 22.84 -0.89 5.87
C LYS A 103 22.93 0.39 5.06
N THR A 104 21.83 0.79 4.43
CA THR A 104 21.74 2.06 3.70
C THR A 104 21.11 3.12 4.62
N LYS A 105 21.52 4.37 4.48
CA LYS A 105 20.91 5.51 5.17
C LYS A 105 19.78 6.09 4.32
N SER A 106 18.75 5.32 4.00
CA SER A 106 17.56 5.90 3.38
C SER A 106 16.73 6.60 4.47
N ASN A 107 16.25 7.81 4.16
CA ASN A 107 15.62 8.75 5.09
C ASN A 107 14.29 8.24 5.66
#